data_AF-A0A3F3IIY0-F1
#
_entry.id   AF-A0A3F3IIY0-F1
#
_cell.length_a   1.000
_cell.length_b   1.000
_cell.length_c   1.000
_cell.angle_alpha   90.00
_cell.angle_beta   90.00
_cell.angle_gamma   90.00
#
_symmetry.space_group_name_H-M   'P 1'
#
loop_
_entity.id
_entity.type
_entity.pdbx_description
1 polymer ?
#
loop_
_entity_poly.entity_id
_entity_poly.type
_entity_poly.pdbx_seq_one_letter_code
_entity_poly.pdbx_strand_id
1 'polypeptide(L)'
;MNPSGSKLWYLKFRFGNKKNRMALGPYPLISLVLAREKQADLSLERVNAIQDGSGINPAEKRREDKRGGEPLYTFESVAREWGASNIIWSAEHSTALFSELTGSNIALNAIQSGSRASGTCYVTGNPLLVQL
;
A
#
# COMPACT_ATOMS: atom_id res chain seq x y z
N MET A 1 -14.04 -4.74 -28.15
CA MET A 1 -13.21 -3.83 -28.97
C MET A 1 -13.00 -2.60 -28.14
N ASN A 2 -11.76 -2.15 -27.93
CA ASN A 2 -11.56 -0.85 -27.31
C ASN A 2 -11.87 0.27 -28.35
N PRO A 3 -12.14 1.51 -27.93
CA PRO A 3 -12.35 2.62 -28.86
C PRO A 3 -11.15 2.87 -29.78
N SER A 4 -9.94 2.44 -29.38
CA SER A 4 -8.71 2.60 -30.17
C SER A 4 -8.49 1.49 -31.22
N GLY A 5 -9.43 0.56 -31.40
CA GLY A 5 -9.35 -0.53 -32.40
C GLY A 5 -8.49 -1.75 -32.01
N SER A 6 -7.79 -1.73 -30.87
CA SER A 6 -7.10 -2.89 -30.33
C SER A 6 -8.08 -3.97 -29.84
N LYS A 7 -7.67 -5.22 -30.02
CA LYS A 7 -8.44 -6.41 -29.65
C LYS A 7 -7.66 -7.22 -28.63
N LEU A 8 -8.37 -7.74 -27.64
CA LEU A 8 -7.83 -8.57 -26.57
C LEU A 8 -8.63 -9.87 -26.51
N TRP A 9 -7.93 -10.97 -26.35
CA TRP A 9 -8.53 -12.25 -25.99
C TRP A 9 -8.95 -12.21 -24.53
N TYR A 10 -10.26 -12.36 -24.27
CA TYR A 10 -10.80 -12.41 -22.92
C TYR A 10 -11.33 -13.80 -22.60
N LEU A 11 -10.93 -14.31 -21.44
CA LEU A 11 -11.53 -15.47 -20.80
C LEU A 11 -12.59 -15.02 -19.81
N LYS A 12 -13.85 -15.42 -20.04
CA LYS A 12 -14.96 -15.23 -19.09
C LYS A 12 -15.02 -16.44 -18.17
N PHE A 13 -15.13 -16.19 -16.87
CA PHE A 13 -15.27 -17.27 -15.89
C PHE A 13 -16.07 -16.82 -14.67
N ARG A 14 -16.47 -17.79 -13.84
CA ARG A 14 -17.08 -17.53 -12.54
C ARG A 14 -16.14 -18.04 -11.47
N PHE A 15 -15.98 -17.26 -10.42
CA PHE A 15 -15.22 -17.63 -9.24
C PHE A 15 -16.10 -17.31 -8.04
N GLY A 16 -16.49 -18.35 -7.30
CA GLY A 16 -17.64 -18.28 -6.39
C GLY A 16 -18.90 -17.77 -7.12
N ASN A 17 -19.58 -16.80 -6.51
CA ASN A 17 -20.80 -16.21 -7.07
C ASN A 17 -20.56 -15.01 -8.02
N LYS A 18 -19.31 -14.57 -8.18
CA LYS A 18 -18.96 -13.37 -8.97
C LYS A 18 -18.57 -13.74 -10.41
N LYS A 19 -19.08 -12.97 -11.38
CA LYS A 19 -18.69 -13.06 -12.80
C LYS A 19 -17.39 -12.29 -12.98
N ASN A 20 -16.34 -12.96 -13.45
CA ASN A 20 -15.03 -12.38 -13.68
C ASN A 20 -14.59 -12.53 -15.14
N ARG A 21 -13.68 -11.66 -15.56
CA ARG A 21 -13.04 -11.72 -16.87
C ARG A 21 -11.54 -11.49 -16.74
N MET A 22 -10.78 -12.11 -17.62
CA MET A 22 -9.33 -12.07 -17.61
C MET A 22 -8.81 -11.92 -19.03
N ALA A 23 -7.83 -11.04 -19.24
CA ALA A 23 -7.18 -10.89 -20.53
C ALA A 23 -6.07 -11.95 -20.68
N LEU A 24 -6.10 -12.70 -21.78
CA LEU A 24 -5.06 -13.65 -22.19
C LEU A 24 -3.95 -12.95 -22.97
N GLY A 25 -4.29 -11.84 -23.65
CA GLY A 25 -3.39 -10.91 -24.32
C GLY A 25 -3.95 -10.34 -25.63
N PRO A 26 -3.17 -9.51 -26.34
CA PRO A 26 -3.63 -8.78 -27.51
C PRO A 26 -3.66 -9.65 -28.78
N TYR A 27 -4.63 -9.37 -29.66
CA TYR A 27 -4.71 -9.89 -31.02
C TYR A 27 -4.13 -8.85 -32.00
N PRO A 28 -3.36 -9.24 -33.03
CA PRO A 28 -3.05 -10.60 -33.48
C PRO A 28 -1.79 -11.23 -32.84
N LEU A 29 -1.12 -10.52 -31.92
CA LEU A 29 0.12 -10.98 -31.30
C LEU A 29 0.00 -12.39 -30.70
N ILE A 30 -1.16 -12.70 -30.13
CA ILE A 30 -1.53 -14.07 -29.73
C ILE A 30 -2.45 -14.66 -30.79
N SER A 31 -2.00 -15.77 -31.39
CA SER A 31 -2.79 -16.56 -32.33
C SER A 31 -3.99 -17.22 -31.64
N LEU A 32 -5.01 -17.58 -32.41
CA LEU A 32 -6.20 -18.25 -31.86
C LEU A 32 -5.86 -19.58 -31.18
N VAL A 33 -4.91 -20.33 -31.75
CA VAL A 33 -4.45 -21.62 -31.20
C VAL A 33 -3.83 -21.41 -29.82
N LEU A 34 -2.87 -20.48 -29.71
CA LEU A 34 -2.22 -20.15 -28.44
C LEU A 34 -3.21 -19.60 -27.41
N ALA A 35 -4.22 -18.84 -27.84
CA ALA A 35 -5.28 -18.36 -26.96
C ALA A 35 -6.13 -19.51 -26.38
N ARG A 36 -6.38 -20.57 -27.17
CA ARG A 36 -7.11 -21.78 -26.72
C ARG A 36 -6.28 -22.65 -25.80
N GLU A 37 -4.99 -22.79 -26.06
CA GLU A 37 -4.06 -23.50 -25.16
C GLU A 37 -4.04 -22.82 -23.78
N LYS A 38 -3.82 -21.49 -23.75
CA LYS A 38 -3.89 -20.71 -22.51
C LYS A 38 -5.24 -20.83 -21.79
N GLN A 39 -6.33 -20.93 -22.54
CA GLN A 39 -7.66 -21.14 -21.96
C GLN A 39 -7.78 -22.53 -21.31
N ALA A 40 -7.25 -23.58 -21.94
CA ALA A 40 -7.26 -24.93 -21.41
C ALA A 40 -6.46 -25.00 -20.10
N ASP A 41 -5.24 -24.46 -20.09
CA ASP A 41 -4.37 -24.42 -18.90
C ASP A 41 -5.07 -23.74 -17.71
N LEU A 42 -5.66 -22.57 -17.94
CA LEU A 42 -6.40 -21.81 -16.92
C LEU A 42 -7.70 -22.49 -16.48
N SER A 43 -8.29 -23.34 -17.33
CA SER A 43 -9.49 -24.10 -16.97
C SER A 43 -9.12 -25.23 -16.01
N LEU A 44 -8.00 -25.91 -16.23
CA LEU A 44 -7.48 -26.95 -15.35
C LEU A 44 -7.09 -26.36 -13.99
N GLU A 45 -6.33 -25.25 -13.98
CA GLU A 45 -5.96 -24.55 -12.74
C GLU A 45 -7.20 -24.11 -11.94
N ARG A 46 -8.26 -23.66 -12.63
CA ARG A 46 -9.52 -23.29 -11.98
C ARG A 46 -10.21 -24.48 -11.32
N VAL A 47 -10.31 -25.62 -12.01
CA VAL A 47 -10.94 -26.82 -11.46
C VAL A 47 -10.24 -27.23 -10.17
N ASN A 48 -8.92 -27.24 -10.19
CA ASN A 48 -8.10 -27.57 -9.01
C ASN A 48 -8.30 -26.54 -7.88
N ALA A 49 -8.30 -25.24 -8.20
CA ALA A 49 -8.48 -24.17 -7.21
C ALA A 49 -9.87 -24.16 -6.54
N ILE A 50 -10.91 -24.66 -7.23
CA ILE A 50 -12.25 -24.84 -6.64
C ILE A 50 -12.27 -26.05 -5.71
N GLN A 51 -11.54 -27.12 -6.04
CA GLN A 51 -11.51 -28.37 -5.29
C GLN A 51 -10.72 -28.26 -3.98
N ASP A 52 -9.61 -27.51 -3.97
CA ASP A 52 -8.70 -27.44 -2.83
C ASP A 52 -9.12 -26.41 -1.75
N GLY A 53 -10.20 -25.65 -1.98
CA GLY A 53 -10.71 -24.64 -1.03
C GLY A 53 -9.77 -23.45 -0.78
N SER A 54 -8.52 -23.48 -1.25
CA SER A 54 -7.53 -22.39 -1.11
C SER A 54 -7.84 -21.17 -1.99
N GLY A 55 -8.76 -21.29 -2.94
CA GLY A 55 -9.57 -20.17 -3.44
C GLY A 55 -8.80 -18.95 -3.95
N ILE A 56 -7.58 -19.12 -4.48
CA ILE A 56 -6.85 -17.99 -5.07
C ILE A 56 -7.42 -17.73 -6.47
N ASN A 57 -8.00 -16.54 -6.66
CA ASN A 57 -8.51 -16.12 -7.96
C ASN A 57 -7.35 -16.07 -8.97
N PRO A 58 -7.42 -16.78 -10.12
CA PRO A 58 -6.36 -16.75 -11.14
C PRO A 58 -6.09 -15.33 -11.71
N ALA A 59 -7.04 -14.40 -11.56
CA ALA A 59 -6.83 -13.00 -11.90
C ALA A 59 -5.89 -12.28 -10.92
N GLU A 60 -6.03 -12.57 -9.63
CA GLU A 60 -5.19 -12.01 -8.57
C GLU A 60 -3.80 -12.61 -8.61
N LYS A 61 -3.68 -13.93 -8.80
CA LYS A 61 -2.36 -14.60 -8.95
C LYS A 61 -1.51 -13.94 -10.03
N ARG A 62 -2.06 -13.73 -11.22
CA ARG A 62 -1.35 -13.01 -12.30
C ARG A 62 -1.09 -11.54 -11.97
N ARG A 63 -1.96 -10.90 -11.18
CA ARG A 63 -1.73 -9.52 -10.75
C ARG A 63 -0.52 -9.46 -9.82
N GLU A 64 -0.38 -10.43 -8.93
CA GLU A 64 0.77 -10.62 -8.06
C GLU A 64 2.04 -10.94 -8.86
N ASP A 65 1.96 -11.92 -9.76
CA ASP A 65 3.08 -12.29 -10.63
C ASP A 65 3.55 -11.09 -11.47
N LYS A 66 2.62 -10.25 -11.94
CA LYS A 66 2.94 -9.02 -12.68
C LYS A 66 3.51 -7.93 -11.78
N ARG A 67 3.13 -7.88 -10.50
CA ARG A 67 3.75 -6.95 -9.53
C ARG A 67 5.21 -7.30 -9.30
N GLY A 68 5.59 -8.58 -9.46
CA GLY A 68 6.96 -8.99 -9.67
C GLY A 68 7.85 -8.74 -8.46
N GLY A 69 7.87 -9.69 -7.53
CA GLY A 69 8.86 -9.76 -6.46
C GLY A 69 8.68 -8.76 -5.31
N GLU A 70 9.45 -9.00 -4.25
CA GLU A 70 9.59 -8.07 -3.13
C GLU A 70 9.92 -6.67 -3.66
N PRO A 71 9.29 -5.61 -3.14
CA PRO A 71 9.55 -4.25 -3.61
C PRO A 71 11.05 -3.96 -3.51
N LEU A 72 11.68 -3.63 -4.65
CA LEU A 72 13.13 -3.32 -4.71
C LEU A 72 13.54 -2.25 -3.70
N TYR A 73 12.63 -1.31 -3.43
CA TYR A 73 12.76 -0.30 -2.40
C TYR A 73 11.44 -0.20 -1.64
N THR A 74 11.49 -0.41 -0.32
CA THR A 74 10.36 -0.07 0.55
C THR A 74 10.34 1.43 0.79
N PHE A 75 9.17 2.00 1.02
CA PHE A 75 9.06 3.41 1.38
C PHE A 75 9.95 3.76 2.59
N GLU A 76 10.04 2.85 3.57
CA GLU A 76 10.93 3.00 4.73
C GLU A 76 12.40 3.12 4.32
N SER A 77 12.89 2.26 3.42
CA SER A 77 14.28 2.31 2.96
C SER A 77 14.64 3.64 2.29
N VAL A 78 13.73 4.16 1.45
CA VAL A 78 13.90 5.45 0.76
C VAL A 78 13.85 6.61 1.75
N ALA A 79 12.94 6.56 2.73
CA ALA A 79 12.84 7.59 3.76
C ALA A 79 14.09 7.65 4.65
N ARG A 80 14.71 6.50 4.96
CA ARG A 80 15.98 6.44 5.72
C ARG A 80 17.14 7.04 4.91
N GLU A 81 17.25 6.68 3.64
CA GLU A 81 18.29 7.22 2.75
C GLU A 81 18.15 8.74 2.58
N TRP A 82 16.93 9.22 2.39
CA TRP A 82 16.64 10.64 2.28
C TRP A 82 16.92 11.42 3.58
N GLY A 83 16.53 10.85 4.73
CA GLY A 83 16.82 11.45 6.03
C GLY A 83 18.32 11.57 6.30
N ALA A 84 19.10 10.53 5.97
CA ALA A 84 20.56 10.53 6.12
C ALA A 84 21.27 11.52 5.18
N SER A 85 20.66 11.84 4.03
CA SER A 85 21.22 12.78 3.06
C SER A 85 21.07 14.25 3.47
N ASN A 86 20.21 14.57 4.44
CA ASN A 86 19.95 15.94 4.87
C ASN A 86 20.84 16.35 6.07
N ILE A 87 21.89 17.11 5.80
CA ILE A 87 22.88 17.57 6.80
C ILE A 87 22.37 18.78 7.62
N ILE A 88 21.29 19.43 7.18
CA ILE A 88 20.80 20.69 7.75
C ILE A 88 19.93 20.46 8.99
N TRP A 89 19.28 19.29 9.11
CA TRP A 89 18.29 19.07 10.15
C TRP A 89 18.91 18.66 11.48
N SER A 90 18.32 19.15 12.57
CA SER A 90 18.65 18.65 13.90
C SER A 90 18.24 17.18 14.04
N ALA A 91 18.94 16.43 14.88
CA ALA A 91 18.65 15.02 15.14
C ALA A 91 17.23 14.78 15.67
N GLU A 92 16.65 15.76 16.37
CA GLU A 92 15.29 15.71 16.87
C GLU A 92 14.25 15.91 15.76
N HIS A 93 14.53 16.80 14.80
CA HIS A 93 13.64 17.04 13.67
C HIS A 93 13.61 15.87 12.70
N SER A 94 14.76 15.26 12.40
CA SER A 94 14.83 14.12 11.48
C SER A 94 14.15 12.86 12.03
N THR A 95 14.24 12.63 13.35
CA THR A 95 13.55 11.50 14.01
C THR A 95 12.04 11.69 14.07
N ALA A 96 11.57 12.91 14.38
CA ALA A 96 10.15 13.24 14.33
C ALA A 96 9.56 13.05 12.92
N LEU A 97 10.21 13.63 11.89
CA LEU A 97 9.78 13.46 10.51
C LEU A 97 9.79 11.99 10.07
N PHE A 98 10.78 11.20 10.49
CA PHE A 98 10.83 9.78 10.14
C PHE A 98 9.68 8.99 10.76
N SER A 99 9.30 9.32 12.00
CA SER A 99 8.15 8.69 12.68
C SER A 99 6.83 9.01 11.98
N GLU A 100 6.68 10.24 11.45
CA GLU A 100 5.52 10.64 10.66
C GLU A 100 5.49 9.95 9.29
N LEU A 101 6.62 9.91 8.58
CA LEU A 101 6.72 9.32 7.25
C LEU A 101 6.43 7.82 7.28
N THR A 102 7.00 7.10 8.24
CA THR A 102 6.81 5.64 8.33
C THR A 102 5.49 5.23 8.95
N GLY A 103 4.70 6.19 9.47
CA GLY A 103 3.43 5.91 10.12
C GLY A 103 3.56 5.02 11.37
N SER A 104 4.78 4.83 11.88
CA SER A 104 5.03 4.15 13.15
C SER A 104 4.68 5.12 14.28
N ASN A 105 3.39 5.41 14.42
CA ASN A 105 2.85 6.04 15.61
C ASN A 105 2.86 4.96 16.71
N ILE A 106 4.04 4.65 17.24
CA ILE A 106 4.09 4.07 18.58
C ILE A 106 3.52 5.17 19.45
N ALA A 107 2.25 5.04 19.81
CA ALA A 107 1.57 5.91 20.75
C ALA A 107 2.35 5.91 22.07
N LEU A 108 3.34 6.80 22.19
CA LEU A 108 3.92 7.24 23.45
C LEU A 108 3.38 8.63 23.75
N ASN A 109 2.07 8.68 23.96
CA ASN A 109 1.55 9.54 25.01
C ASN A 109 2.02 8.95 26.34
N ALA A 110 3.27 9.20 26.70
CA ALA A 110 3.80 8.88 28.01
C ALA A 110 4.84 9.93 28.38
N ILE A 111 4.66 10.52 29.56
CA ILE A 111 5.60 11.38 30.29
C ILE A 111 5.49 12.87 29.96
N GLN A 112 4.30 13.45 30.20
CA GLN A 112 4.24 14.81 30.76
C GLN A 112 4.56 14.72 32.27
N SER A 113 5.84 14.62 32.60
CA SER A 113 6.34 14.95 33.93
C SER A 113 7.72 15.58 33.81
N GLY A 114 7.80 16.89 34.09
CA GLY A 114 9.00 17.49 34.68
C GLY A 114 9.81 18.46 33.82
N SER A 115 9.64 19.75 34.13
CA SER A 115 10.72 20.72 34.35
C SER A 115 11.64 21.11 33.18
N ARG A 116 11.40 22.31 32.63
CA ARG A 116 12.49 23.23 32.30
C ARG A 116 12.04 24.69 32.47
N ALA A 117 12.66 25.33 33.44
CA ALA A 117 12.45 26.73 33.80
C ALA A 117 13.00 27.69 32.74
N SER A 118 12.23 28.75 32.46
CA SER A 118 12.63 30.08 31.96
C SER A 118 11.29 30.82 31.78
N GLY A 119 10.90 31.83 32.54
CA GLY A 119 11.66 32.90 33.15
C GLY A 119 11.18 34.20 32.51
N THR A 120 10.06 34.77 32.98
CA THR A 120 9.76 36.21 32.84
C THR A 120 8.86 36.71 33.98
N CYS A 121 9.33 37.78 34.60
CA CYS A 121 8.69 38.83 35.41
C CYS A 121 7.29 39.27 34.91
N TYR A 122 6.36 39.86 35.67
CA TYR A 122 6.36 40.68 36.89
C TYR A 122 5.07 40.42 37.72
N VAL A 123 5.16 40.61 39.04
CA VAL A 123 4.02 40.69 39.96
C VAL A 123 3.59 42.15 40.09
N THR A 124 2.37 42.49 39.67
CA THR A 124 1.64 43.66 40.18
C THR A 124 0.14 43.38 40.21
N GLY A 125 -0.47 43.45 41.39
CA GLY A 125 -1.86 43.89 41.56
C GLY A 125 -2.98 42.84 41.50
N ASN A 126 -3.19 42.11 42.61
CA ASN A 126 -4.55 41.87 43.15
C ASN A 126 -5.10 43.24 43.63
N PRO A 127 -6.40 43.51 43.89
CA PRO A 127 -7.54 42.59 44.03
C PRO A 127 -8.92 43.11 43.55
N LEU A 128 -9.91 42.23 43.33
CA LEU A 128 -11.35 42.39 43.68
C LEU A 128 -12.03 41.00 43.47
N LEU A 129 -12.33 40.22 44.54
CA LEU A 129 -13.66 40.05 45.21
C LEU A 129 -14.74 39.49 44.25
N VAL A 130 -15.55 38.46 44.52
CA VAL A 130 -16.12 37.86 45.76
C VAL A 130 -16.61 36.43 45.41
N GLN A 131 -16.67 35.54 46.41
CA GLN A 131 -17.51 34.33 46.39
C GLN A 131 -18.66 34.51 47.39
N LEU A 132 -19.89 34.38 46.91
CA LEU A 132 -21.01 33.69 47.56
C LEU A 132 -21.83 33.00 46.46
#